data_AF-A0A4P8WHT9-F1
#
_entry.id   AF-A0A4P8WHT9-F1
#
_cell.length_a   1.000
_cell.length_b   1.000
_cell.length_c   1.000
_cell.angle_alpha   90.00
_cell.angle_beta   90.00
_cell.angle_gamma   90.00
#
_symmetry.space_group_name_H-M   'P 1'
#
loop_
_entity.id
_entity.type
_entity.pdbx_description
1 polymer ?
#
loop_
_entity_poly.entity_id
_entity_poly.type
_entity_poly.pdbx_seq_one_letter_code
_entity_poly.pdbx_strand_id
1 'polypeptide(L)'
;MVAIEEASSGRKKCWLNRDECKQLEQAAGRTDWQREIAIQFMTQCGLRSDEVPKVTLNDIRWSEEGDCWLFQVEGKNTDGGDPKMRDAWMPERVERNISKFTRERDRDEDESIISVSASSVRRWVREAAQDVAEETDNERWINVSSHDLRRSWANYHLTERENTVDARTMMNIGGWNSYNAIKPYLHAPTERRIGTAMAE
;
A
#
# COMPACT_ATOMS: atom_id res chain seq x y z
N MET A 1 -5.19 -4.02 17.06
CA MET A 1 -6.61 -4.14 16.66
C MET A 1 -6.90 -3.03 15.69
N VAL A 2 -7.44 -3.37 14.51
CA VAL A 2 -7.69 -2.40 13.43
C VAL A 2 -8.56 -1.25 13.94
N ALA A 3 -8.07 -0.02 13.78
CA ALA A 3 -8.82 1.17 14.15
C ALA A 3 -9.86 1.48 13.06
N ILE A 4 -11.09 1.80 13.48
CA ILE A 4 -12.20 2.12 12.60
C ILE A 4 -12.68 3.55 12.90
N GLU A 5 -12.74 4.37 11.86
CA GLU A 5 -13.35 5.70 11.87
C GLU A 5 -14.63 5.66 11.01
N GLU A 6 -15.76 6.05 11.59
CA GLU A 6 -17.01 6.18 10.83
C GLU A 6 -17.06 7.53 10.13
N ALA A 7 -17.09 7.52 8.79
CA ALA A 7 -17.31 8.73 8.02
C ALA A 7 -18.78 9.15 8.10
N SER A 8 -19.06 10.44 7.92
CA SER A 8 -20.42 10.99 7.84
C SER A 8 -21.29 10.36 6.73
N SER A 9 -20.68 9.69 5.76
CA SER A 9 -21.36 8.92 4.71
C SER A 9 -21.80 7.51 5.14
N GLY A 10 -21.56 7.10 6.39
CA GLY A 10 -21.77 5.75 6.88
C GLY A 10 -20.70 4.74 6.44
N ARG A 11 -19.72 5.17 5.63
CA ARG A 11 -18.57 4.33 5.26
C ARG A 11 -17.58 4.26 6.42
N LYS A 12 -17.18 3.04 6.77
CA LYS A 12 -16.10 2.78 7.73
C LYS A 12 -14.74 2.94 7.04
N LYS A 13 -13.83 3.65 7.70
CA LYS A 13 -12.44 3.80 7.31
C LYS A 13 -11.59 2.97 8.26
N CYS A 14 -10.81 2.05 7.71
CA CYS A 14 -9.89 1.26 8.53
C CYS A 14 -8.48 1.88 8.50
N TRP A 15 -7.80 1.82 9.63
CA TRP A 15 -6.40 2.21 9.78
C TRP A 15 -5.64 1.02 10.37
N LEU A 16 -4.74 0.47 9.57
CA LEU A 16 -3.93 -0.69 9.91
C LEU A 16 -2.54 -0.24 10.33
N ASN A 17 -2.04 -0.79 11.43
CA ASN A 17 -0.63 -0.64 11.78
C ASN A 17 0.26 -1.60 10.96
N ARG A 18 1.56 -1.56 11.21
CA ARG A 18 2.55 -2.34 10.46
C ARG A 18 2.43 -3.86 10.65
N ASP A 19 2.05 -4.29 11.85
CA ASP A 19 1.85 -5.71 12.16
C ASP A 19 0.55 -6.23 11.54
N GLU A 20 -0.50 -5.41 11.54
CA GLU A 20 -1.77 -5.72 10.87
C GLU A 20 -1.59 -5.81 9.35
N CYS A 21 -0.86 -4.89 8.73
CA CYS A 21 -0.48 -5.02 7.32
C CYS A 21 0.26 -6.34 7.06
N LYS A 22 1.19 -6.72 7.93
CA LYS A 22 1.95 -7.99 7.80
C LYS A 22 1.05 -9.21 7.97
N GLN A 23 0.11 -9.21 8.91
CA GLN A 23 -0.88 -10.29 9.07
C GLN A 23 -1.71 -10.46 7.80
N LEU A 24 -2.15 -9.35 7.19
CA LEU A 24 -2.91 -9.39 5.95
C LEU A 24 -2.09 -9.91 4.76
N GLU A 25 -0.82 -9.48 4.63
CA GLU A 25 0.13 -10.00 3.63
C GLU A 25 0.29 -11.53 3.77
N GLN A 26 0.53 -11.99 5.00
CA GLN A 26 0.70 -13.41 5.31
C GLN A 26 -0.55 -14.22 5.01
N ALA A 27 -1.73 -13.72 5.40
CA ALA A 27 -2.99 -14.38 5.13
C ALA A 27 -3.22 -14.60 3.63
N ALA A 28 -2.97 -13.57 2.81
CA ALA A 28 -3.05 -13.69 1.37
C ALA A 28 -2.01 -14.66 0.78
N GLY A 29 -0.77 -14.62 1.29
CA GLY A 29 0.33 -15.49 0.85
C GLY A 29 0.08 -16.98 1.10
N ARG A 30 -0.71 -17.34 2.12
CA ARG A 30 -1.14 -18.73 2.35
C ARG A 30 -1.96 -19.30 1.19
N THR A 31 -2.69 -18.46 0.47
CA THR A 31 -3.46 -18.89 -0.70
C THR A 31 -2.59 -18.92 -1.96
N ASP A 32 -1.86 -17.85 -2.25
CA ASP A 32 -0.90 -17.79 -3.36
C ASP A 32 0.08 -16.63 -3.15
N TRP A 33 1.36 -16.84 -3.48
CA TRP A 33 2.42 -15.84 -3.40
C TRP A 33 2.12 -14.56 -4.20
N GLN A 34 1.45 -14.67 -5.35
CA GLN A 34 1.06 -13.47 -6.10
C GLN A 34 0.10 -12.56 -5.30
N ARG A 35 -0.74 -13.15 -4.44
CA ARG A 35 -1.66 -12.38 -3.59
C ARG A 35 -0.92 -11.64 -2.49
N GLU A 36 0.10 -12.26 -1.90
CA GLU A 36 1.00 -11.59 -0.95
C GLU A 36 1.62 -10.35 -1.58
N ILE A 37 2.22 -10.49 -2.77
CA ILE A 37 2.86 -9.38 -3.50
C ILE A 37 1.83 -8.29 -3.83
N ALA A 38 0.62 -8.66 -4.27
CA ALA A 38 -0.45 -7.70 -4.53
C ALA A 38 -0.80 -6.87 -3.28
N ILE A 39 -0.85 -7.49 -2.10
CA ILE A 39 -1.08 -6.79 -0.84
C ILE A 39 0.13 -5.96 -0.42
N GLN A 40 1.36 -6.45 -0.64
CA GLN A 40 2.59 -5.69 -0.39
C GLN A 40 2.63 -4.41 -1.23
N PHE A 41 2.28 -4.46 -2.51
CA PHE A 41 2.21 -3.24 -3.33
C PHE A 41 1.32 -2.15 -2.71
N MET A 42 0.19 -2.52 -2.11
CA MET A 42 -0.73 -1.56 -1.50
C MET A 42 -0.28 -1.10 -0.10
N THR A 43 0.24 -2.01 0.73
CA THR A 43 0.60 -1.75 2.14
C THR A 43 2.02 -1.22 2.34
N GLN A 44 2.91 -1.46 1.36
CA GLN A 44 4.34 -1.13 1.43
C GLN A 44 4.75 -0.05 0.45
N CYS A 45 4.14 -0.06 -0.73
CA CYS A 45 4.46 0.87 -1.81
C CYS A 45 3.33 1.89 -2.06
N GLY A 46 2.21 1.75 -1.33
CA GLY A 46 1.09 2.69 -1.40
C GLY A 46 0.30 2.63 -2.71
N LEU A 47 0.37 1.55 -3.48
CA LEU A 47 -0.38 1.45 -4.74
C LEU A 47 -1.88 1.42 -4.54
N ARG A 48 -2.61 1.88 -5.55
CA ARG A 48 -4.05 1.64 -5.67
C ARG A 48 -4.28 0.25 -6.26
N SER A 49 -5.40 -0.37 -5.92
CA SER A 49 -5.76 -1.69 -6.44
C SER A 49 -5.84 -1.77 -7.97
N ASP A 50 -6.10 -0.65 -8.65
CA ASP A 50 -6.15 -0.53 -10.11
C ASP A 50 -4.78 -0.26 -10.76
N GLU A 51 -3.77 0.06 -9.95
CA GLU A 51 -2.38 0.18 -10.37
C GLU A 51 -1.65 -1.17 -10.28
N VAL A 52 -1.98 -2.00 -9.28
CA VAL A 52 -1.35 -3.31 -9.04
C VAL A 52 -1.27 -4.20 -10.30
N PRO A 53 -2.34 -4.38 -11.09
CA PRO A 53 -2.29 -5.21 -12.29
C PRO A 53 -1.42 -4.68 -13.42
N LYS A 54 -0.98 -3.43 -13.35
CA LYS A 54 -0.27 -2.76 -14.45
C LYS A 54 1.25 -2.81 -14.30
N VAL A 55 1.75 -3.16 -13.11
CA VAL A 55 3.18 -3.13 -12.82
C VAL A 55 3.86 -4.35 -13.46
N THR A 56 4.89 -4.08 -14.24
CA THR A 56 5.79 -5.05 -14.88
C THR A 56 7.17 -5.00 -14.21
N LEU A 57 8.07 -5.91 -14.57
CA LEU A 57 9.46 -5.84 -14.08
C LEU A 57 10.21 -4.66 -14.71
N ASN A 58 9.91 -4.31 -15.96
CA ASN A 58 10.51 -3.17 -16.65
C ASN A 58 10.20 -1.82 -16.00
N ASP A 59 9.14 -1.74 -15.20
CA ASP A 59 8.83 -0.54 -14.42
C ASP A 59 9.76 -0.36 -13.22
N ILE A 60 10.43 -1.42 -12.74
CA ILE A 60 11.23 -1.42 -11.52
C ILE A 60 12.68 -1.01 -11.82
N ARG A 61 13.19 -0.04 -11.06
CA ARG A 61 14.58 0.41 -11.18
C ARG A 61 15.22 0.72 -9.83
N TRP A 62 16.52 0.49 -9.76
CA TRP A 62 17.36 1.00 -8.68
C TRP A 62 17.78 2.44 -8.98
N SER A 63 17.69 3.33 -7.99
CA SER A 63 18.19 4.69 -8.06
C SER A 63 19.50 4.79 -7.28
N GLU A 64 20.63 4.90 -7.98
CA GLU A 64 21.95 5.06 -7.33
C GLU A 64 22.04 6.39 -6.55
N GLU A 65 21.44 7.47 -7.08
CA GLU A 65 21.41 8.77 -6.41
C GLU A 65 20.60 8.72 -5.09
N GLY A 66 19.49 7.97 -5.10
CA GLY A 66 18.58 7.89 -3.96
C GLY A 66 18.81 6.71 -3.04
N ASP A 67 19.75 5.81 -3.37
CA ASP A 67 20.00 4.53 -2.69
C ASP A 67 18.69 3.76 -2.40
N CYS A 68 17.80 3.70 -3.40
CA CYS A 68 16.48 3.11 -3.23
C CYS A 68 15.87 2.52 -4.50
N TRP A 69 14.91 1.62 -4.29
CA TRP A 69 14.07 1.08 -5.37
C TRP A 69 12.89 1.99 -5.66
N LEU A 70 12.68 2.23 -6.95
CA LEU A 70 11.54 2.95 -7.48
C LEU A 70 10.85 2.09 -8.54
N PHE A 71 9.56 2.33 -8.77
CA PHE A 71 8.91 1.78 -9.95
C PHE A 71 7.87 2.74 -10.53
N GLN A 72 7.80 2.76 -11.85
CA GLN A 72 6.94 3.69 -12.57
C GLN A 72 5.49 3.21 -12.54
N VAL A 73 4.56 4.13 -12.23
CA VAL A 73 3.14 3.82 -12.16
C VAL A 73 2.32 4.92 -12.82
N GLU A 74 1.38 4.51 -13.67
CA GLU A 74 0.36 5.40 -14.23
C GLU A 74 -0.56 5.94 -13.14
N GLY A 75 -0.58 7.27 -12.95
CA GLY A 75 -1.56 7.95 -12.13
C GLY A 75 -2.97 7.96 -12.75
N LYS A 76 -3.98 8.29 -11.94
CA LYS A 76 -5.32 8.56 -12.48
C LYS A 76 -5.30 9.85 -13.29
N ASN A 77 -5.85 9.78 -14.49
CA ASN A 77 -6.16 10.95 -15.29
C ASN A 77 -7.37 11.69 -14.70
N THR A 78 -7.14 12.67 -13.83
CA THR A 78 -8.19 13.50 -13.22
C THR A 78 -8.47 14.78 -14.01
N ASP A 79 -7.60 15.14 -14.95
CA ASP A 79 -7.56 16.47 -15.55
C ASP A 79 -7.77 16.43 -17.09
N GLY A 80 -8.11 15.27 -17.66
CA GLY A 80 -8.50 15.13 -19.07
C GLY A 80 -7.34 15.02 -20.08
N GLY A 81 -6.14 14.59 -19.66
CA GLY A 81 -4.95 14.42 -20.51
C GLY A 81 -4.30 13.02 -20.37
N ASP A 82 -3.06 12.82 -20.81
CA ASP A 82 -2.41 11.52 -20.61
C ASP A 82 -2.20 11.22 -19.11
N PRO A 83 -2.32 9.95 -18.67
CA PRO A 83 -2.01 9.55 -17.29
C PRO A 83 -0.61 10.05 -16.90
N LYS A 84 -0.53 10.85 -15.84
CA LYS A 84 0.77 11.29 -15.33
C LYS A 84 1.47 10.11 -14.67
N MET A 85 2.65 9.76 -15.18
CA MET A 85 3.53 8.79 -14.54
C MET A 85 4.08 9.35 -13.22
N ARG A 86 4.30 8.47 -12.26
CA ARG A 86 5.06 8.77 -11.04
C ARG A 86 5.99 7.62 -10.70
N ASP A 87 7.08 7.94 -10.05
CA ASP A 87 7.96 6.95 -9.44
C ASP A 87 7.46 6.66 -8.02
N ALA A 88 6.90 5.47 -7.81
CA ALA A 88 6.54 4.99 -6.49
C ALA A 88 7.77 4.39 -5.79
N TRP A 89 7.91 4.64 -4.50
CA TRP A 89 8.98 4.04 -3.70
C TRP A 89 8.65 2.60 -3.31
N MET A 90 9.67 1.74 -3.33
CA MET A 90 9.58 0.34 -2.92
C MET A 90 10.64 0.02 -1.85
N PRO A 91 10.27 -0.61 -0.73
CA PRO A 91 11.26 -1.16 0.18
C PRO A 91 12.02 -2.33 -0.47
N GLU A 92 13.32 -2.43 -0.22
CA GLU A 92 14.19 -3.49 -0.74
C GLU A 92 13.67 -4.91 -0.45
N ARG A 93 13.03 -5.13 0.71
CA ARG A 93 12.43 -6.44 1.03
C ARG A 93 11.30 -6.85 0.07
N VAL A 94 10.57 -5.88 -0.48
CA VAL A 94 9.46 -6.12 -1.41
C VAL A 94 10.03 -6.41 -2.79
N GLU A 95 11.03 -5.65 -3.21
CA GLU A 95 11.78 -5.94 -4.45
C GLU A 95 12.35 -7.37 -4.42
N ARG A 96 13.08 -7.74 -3.35
CA ARG A 96 13.64 -9.10 -3.25
C ARG A 96 12.57 -10.18 -3.31
N ASN A 97 11.38 -9.92 -2.77
CA ASN A 97 10.27 -10.87 -2.83
C ASN A 97 9.73 -11.01 -4.26
N ILE A 98 9.55 -9.87 -4.95
CA ILE A 98 9.13 -9.82 -6.37
C ILE A 98 10.15 -10.54 -7.25
N SER A 99 11.42 -10.20 -7.15
CA SER A 99 12.50 -10.81 -7.96
C SER A 99 12.60 -12.31 -7.75
N LYS A 100 12.37 -12.79 -6.51
CA LYS A 100 12.29 -14.22 -6.25
C LYS A 100 11.03 -14.83 -6.89
N PHE A 101 9.86 -14.21 -6.73
CA PHE A 101 8.60 -14.68 -7.30
C PHE A 101 8.65 -14.78 -8.83
N THR A 102 9.11 -13.73 -9.50
CA THR A 102 9.13 -13.68 -10.98
C THR A 102 10.08 -14.69 -11.56
N ARG A 103 11.26 -14.89 -10.95
CA ARG A 103 12.21 -15.93 -11.33
C ARG A 103 11.64 -17.34 -11.13
N GLU A 104 10.96 -17.60 -10.01
CA GLU A 104 10.35 -18.92 -9.74
C GLU A 104 9.12 -19.21 -10.62
N ARG A 105 8.47 -18.16 -11.12
CA ARG A 105 7.28 -18.26 -11.99
C ARG A 105 7.60 -18.03 -13.48
N ASP A 106 8.88 -17.91 -13.83
CA ASP A 106 9.38 -17.68 -15.20
C ASP A 106 8.64 -16.53 -15.92
N ARG A 107 8.54 -15.38 -15.24
CA ARG A 107 7.84 -14.20 -15.74
C ARG A 107 8.75 -13.37 -16.64
N ASP A 108 8.24 -13.01 -17.81
CA ASP A 108 8.90 -12.07 -18.72
C ASP A 108 8.90 -10.64 -18.15
N GLU A 109 9.86 -9.83 -18.59
CA GLU A 109 10.05 -8.48 -18.06
C GLU A 109 8.89 -7.52 -18.38
N ASP A 110 8.25 -7.74 -19.54
CA ASP A 110 7.07 -7.00 -20.01
C ASP A 110 5.74 -7.56 -19.47
N GLU A 111 5.76 -8.74 -18.83
CA GLU A 111 4.55 -9.30 -18.24
C GLU A 111 4.23 -8.59 -16.93
N SER A 112 2.95 -8.33 -16.70
CA SER A 112 2.49 -7.88 -15.38
C SER A 112 2.89 -8.89 -14.30
N ILE A 113 3.48 -8.38 -13.22
CA ILE A 113 3.85 -9.20 -12.06
C ILE A 113 2.60 -9.87 -11.48
N ILE A 114 1.48 -9.12 -11.46
CA ILE A 114 0.18 -9.56 -10.98
C ILE A 114 -0.83 -9.52 -12.13
N SER A 115 -0.86 -10.56 -12.96
CA SER A 115 -1.72 -10.69 -14.14
C SER A 115 -3.20 -11.02 -13.82
N VAL A 116 -3.87 -10.19 -13.02
CA VAL A 116 -5.31 -10.30 -12.72
C VAL A 116 -6.03 -8.96 -12.79
N SER A 117 -7.37 -8.95 -12.86
CA SER A 117 -8.12 -7.71 -12.85
C SER A 117 -8.01 -6.94 -11.52
N ALA A 118 -8.23 -5.62 -11.56
CA ALA A 118 -8.34 -4.80 -10.35
C ALA A 118 -9.46 -5.27 -9.40
N SER A 119 -10.53 -5.86 -9.95
CA SER A 119 -11.61 -6.46 -9.14
C SER A 119 -11.14 -7.70 -8.38
N SER A 120 -10.27 -8.52 -8.99
CA SER A 120 -9.63 -9.67 -8.31
C SER A 120 -8.71 -9.22 -7.19
N VAL A 121 -7.89 -8.18 -7.41
CA VAL A 121 -7.05 -7.60 -6.34
C VAL A 121 -7.91 -7.14 -5.15
N ARG A 122 -9.01 -6.41 -5.42
CA ARG A 122 -9.94 -5.99 -4.35
C ARG A 122 -10.61 -7.15 -3.64
N ARG A 123 -10.90 -8.24 -4.36
CA ARG A 123 -11.46 -9.46 -3.78
C ARG A 123 -10.43 -10.14 -2.87
N TRP A 124 -9.17 -10.27 -3.29
CA TRP A 124 -8.11 -10.86 -2.46
C TRP A 124 -7.90 -10.12 -1.15
N VAL A 125 -8.01 -8.78 -1.14
CA VAL A 125 -7.97 -8.01 0.12
C VAL A 125 -9.11 -8.40 1.05
N ARG A 126 -10.33 -8.59 0.52
CA ARG A 126 -11.48 -8.98 1.34
C ARG A 126 -11.37 -10.40 1.86
N GLU A 127 -10.94 -11.33 1.01
CA GLU A 127 -10.71 -12.74 1.38
C GLU A 127 -9.65 -12.81 2.49
N ALA A 128 -8.49 -12.17 2.30
CA ALA A 128 -7.43 -12.15 3.31
C ALA A 128 -7.88 -11.48 4.62
N ALA A 129 -8.66 -10.40 4.54
CA ALA A 129 -9.19 -9.74 5.73
C ALA A 129 -10.21 -10.63 6.47
N GLN A 130 -11.03 -11.39 5.74
CA GLN A 130 -11.94 -12.36 6.33
C GLN A 130 -11.18 -13.48 7.03
N ASP A 131 -10.14 -14.04 6.40
CA ASP A 131 -9.30 -15.08 7.01
C ASP A 131 -8.70 -14.58 8.33
N VAL A 132 -8.17 -13.35 8.37
CA VAL A 132 -7.63 -12.76 9.60
C VAL A 132 -8.73 -12.51 10.63
N ALA A 133 -9.94 -12.11 10.21
CA ALA A 133 -11.08 -11.91 11.11
C ALA A 133 -11.43 -13.21 11.84
N GLU A 134 -11.50 -14.32 11.12
CA GLU A 134 -11.81 -15.65 11.64
C GLU A 134 -10.70 -16.17 12.56
N GLU A 135 -9.44 -15.99 12.19
CA GLU A 135 -8.29 -16.45 12.99
C GLU A 135 -8.08 -15.66 14.28
N THR A 136 -8.44 -14.38 14.29
CA THR A 136 -8.22 -13.50 15.44
C THR A 136 -9.49 -13.22 16.25
N ASP A 137 -10.61 -13.83 15.88
CA ASP A 137 -11.95 -13.58 16.43
C ASP A 137 -12.27 -12.07 16.51
N ASN A 138 -12.02 -11.37 15.40
CA ASN A 138 -12.11 -9.91 15.34
C ASN A 138 -12.78 -9.42 14.08
N GLU A 139 -14.10 -9.25 14.15
CA GLU A 139 -14.96 -8.80 13.06
C GLU A 139 -14.60 -7.43 12.47
N ARG A 140 -13.76 -6.63 13.15
CA ARG A 140 -13.33 -5.32 12.61
C ARG A 140 -12.63 -5.46 11.27
N TRP A 141 -11.90 -6.56 11.06
CA TRP A 141 -11.21 -6.88 9.82
C TRP A 141 -12.13 -6.96 8.60
N ILE A 142 -13.40 -7.35 8.77
CA ILE A 142 -14.39 -7.44 7.68
C ILE A 142 -14.62 -6.09 6.99
N ASN A 143 -14.31 -4.98 7.68
CA ASN A 143 -14.45 -3.62 7.15
C ASN A 143 -13.23 -3.16 6.32
N VAL A 144 -12.14 -3.93 6.28
CA VAL A 144 -10.90 -3.56 5.59
C VAL A 144 -11.09 -3.65 4.08
N SER A 145 -10.72 -2.57 3.38
CA SER A 145 -10.75 -2.49 1.93
C SER A 145 -9.37 -2.14 1.35
N SER A 146 -9.19 -2.33 0.04
CA SER A 146 -7.94 -1.99 -0.65
C SER A 146 -7.58 -0.50 -0.53
N HIS A 147 -8.57 0.38 -0.41
CA HIS A 147 -8.33 1.81 -0.22
C HIS A 147 -7.76 2.10 1.18
N ASP A 148 -8.12 1.31 2.18
CA ASP A 148 -7.60 1.45 3.55
C ASP A 148 -6.13 1.04 3.64
N LEU A 149 -5.65 0.12 2.79
CA LEU A 149 -4.23 -0.27 2.75
C LEU A 149 -3.34 0.90 2.31
N ARG A 150 -3.69 1.54 1.19
CA ARG A 150 -3.01 2.75 0.73
C ARG A 150 -3.13 3.88 1.75
N ARG A 151 -4.29 3.99 2.42
CA ARG A 151 -4.50 5.01 3.45
C ARG A 151 -3.58 4.82 4.64
N SER A 152 -3.49 3.58 5.13
CA SER A 152 -2.66 3.18 6.25
C SER A 152 -1.17 3.34 5.92
N TRP A 153 -0.76 3.00 4.69
CA TRP A 153 0.59 3.28 4.20
C TRP A 153 0.94 4.77 4.29
N ALA A 154 0.10 5.63 3.73
CA ALA A 154 0.35 7.07 3.73
C ALA A 154 0.43 7.63 5.16
N ASN A 155 -0.50 7.23 6.03
CA ASN A 155 -0.52 7.66 7.43
C ASN A 155 0.69 7.19 8.22
N TYR A 156 1.13 5.95 8.00
CA TYR A 156 2.34 5.45 8.64
C TYR A 156 3.55 6.32 8.31
N HIS A 157 3.74 6.65 7.02
CA HIS A 157 4.88 7.47 6.61
C HIS A 157 4.78 8.93 7.05
N LEU A 158 3.58 9.52 7.02
CA LEU A 158 3.36 10.93 7.38
C LEU A 158 3.26 11.19 8.88
N THR A 159 2.88 10.20 9.68
CA THR A 159 2.43 10.43 11.06
C THR A 159 3.03 9.44 12.04
N GLU A 160 2.87 8.14 11.83
CA GLU A 160 3.14 7.14 12.90
C GLU A 160 4.60 6.70 13.01
N ARG A 161 5.36 6.67 11.90
CA ARG A 161 6.77 6.26 11.97
C ARG A 161 7.61 7.31 12.69
N GLU A 162 8.68 6.86 13.34
CA GLU A 162 9.61 7.72 14.09
C GLU A 162 10.19 8.84 13.21
N ASN A 163 10.81 8.45 12.09
CA ASN A 163 11.32 9.38 11.07
C ASN A 163 10.25 9.64 10.01
N THR A 164 9.25 10.47 10.36
CA THR A 164 8.15 10.83 9.45
C THR A 164 8.71 11.42 8.15
N VAL A 165 8.13 11.03 7.03
CA VAL A 165 8.47 11.55 5.71
C VAL A 165 7.77 12.88 5.53
N ASP A 166 8.50 13.87 4.99
CA ASP A 166 7.90 15.17 4.71
C ASP A 166 6.80 15.05 3.65
N ALA A 167 5.83 15.95 3.72
CA ALA A 167 4.65 15.91 2.88
C ALA A 167 4.97 16.08 1.38
N ARG A 168 6.03 16.80 1.00
CA ARG A 168 6.37 17.00 -0.43
C ARG A 168 6.92 15.71 -1.04
N THR A 169 7.80 15.02 -0.31
CA THR A 169 8.29 13.70 -0.71
C THR A 169 7.14 12.71 -0.83
N MET A 170 6.25 12.66 0.16
CA MET A 170 5.05 11.80 0.10
C MET A 170 4.12 12.16 -1.06
N MET A 171 3.91 13.44 -1.32
CA MET A 171 3.12 13.93 -2.47
C MET A 171 3.69 13.43 -3.79
N ASN A 172 5.02 13.45 -3.95
CA ASN A 172 5.68 12.98 -5.16
C ASN A 172 5.48 11.46 -5.37
N ILE A 173 5.89 10.63 -4.41
CA ILE A 173 5.82 9.16 -4.56
C ILE A 173 4.38 8.62 -4.57
N GLY A 174 3.47 9.31 -3.90
CA GLY A 174 2.05 8.95 -3.91
C GLY A 174 1.26 9.54 -5.08
N GLY A 175 1.78 10.52 -5.80
CA GLY A 175 1.04 11.18 -6.89
C GLY A 175 -0.15 11.98 -6.37
N TRP A 176 0.09 12.82 -5.36
CA TRP A 176 -0.86 13.82 -4.89
C TRP A 176 -0.46 15.21 -5.38
N ASN A 177 -1.37 15.89 -6.09
CA ASN A 177 -1.08 17.19 -6.71
C ASN A 177 -1.21 18.38 -5.74
N SER A 178 -1.69 18.17 -4.51
CA SER A 178 -1.82 19.24 -3.52
C SER A 178 -1.85 18.72 -2.08
N TYR A 179 -1.57 19.60 -1.12
CA TYR A 179 -1.74 19.32 0.31
C TYR A 179 -3.19 18.99 0.68
N ASN A 180 -4.18 19.56 -0.01
CA ASN A 180 -5.59 19.21 0.21
C ASN A 180 -5.86 17.74 -0.15
N ALA A 181 -5.16 17.20 -1.14
CA ALA A 181 -5.29 15.80 -1.53
C ALA A 181 -4.63 14.82 -0.55
N ILE A 182 -3.59 15.25 0.18
CA ILE A 182 -2.91 14.43 1.20
C ILE A 182 -3.57 14.53 2.59
N LYS A 183 -4.27 15.64 2.89
CA LYS A 183 -4.95 15.86 4.16
C LYS A 183 -5.82 14.69 4.66
N PRO A 184 -6.59 13.98 3.81
CA PRO A 184 -7.40 12.83 4.26
C PRO A 184 -6.60 11.62 4.79
N TYR A 185 -5.28 11.62 4.63
CA TYR A 185 -4.36 10.57 5.08
C TYR A 185 -3.65 10.91 6.40
N LEU A 186 -3.84 12.13 6.92
CA LEU A 186 -3.31 12.59 8.20
C LEU A 186 -4.33 12.28 9.31
N HIS A 187 -4.37 11.02 9.75
CA HIS A 187 -5.09 10.66 10.97
C HIS A 187 -4.42 11.29 12.19
N ALA A 188 -5.18 11.47 13.27
CA ALA A 188 -4.61 11.92 14.54
C ALA A 188 -3.50 10.96 14.99
N PRO A 189 -2.34 11.49 15.45
CA PRO A 189 -1.24 10.65 15.90
C PRO A 189 -1.67 9.80 17.10
N THR A 190 -1.17 8.57 17.18
CA THR A 190 -1.37 7.75 18.38
C THR A 190 -0.71 8.37 19.62
N GLU A 191 -1.21 8.06 20.83
CA GLU A 191 -0.59 8.51 22.08
C GLU A 191 0.89 8.12 22.18
N ARG A 192 1.22 6.91 21.72
CA ARG A 192 2.62 6.45 21.61
C ARG A 192 3.44 7.41 20.74
N ARG A 193 2.91 7.78 19.57
CA ARG A 193 3.58 8.70 18.65
C ARG A 193 3.75 10.09 19.27
N ILE A 194 2.75 10.59 19.98
CA ILE A 194 2.84 11.86 20.72
C ILE A 194 3.97 11.78 21.75
N GLY A 195 4.01 10.72 22.55
CA GLY A 195 5.06 10.49 23.55
C GLY A 195 6.45 10.45 22.94
N THR A 196 6.66 9.71 21.85
CA THR A 196 7.94 9.67 21.14
C THR A 196 8.30 11.00 20.48
N ALA A 197 7.32 11.77 19.97
CA ALA A 197 7.56 13.06 19.32
C ALA A 197 8.05 14.14 20.29
N MET A 198 7.58 14.08 21.54
CA MET A 198 7.77 15.11 22.55
C MET A 198 8.79 14.71 23.62
N ALA A 199 9.39 13.51 23.51
CA ALA A 199 10.46 13.09 24.39
C ALA A 199 11.72 13.91 24.08
N GLU A 200 12.25 14.57 25.12
CA GLU A 200 13.53 15.29 25.08
C GLU A 200 14.74 14.34 25.15
#